data_AF-K0TK41-F1
#
_entry.id   AF-K0TK41-F1
#
_cell.length_a   1.000
_cell.length_b   1.000
_cell.length_c   1.000
_cell.angle_alpha   90.00
_cell.angle_beta   90.00
_cell.angle_gamma   90.00
#
_symmetry.space_group_name_H-M   'P 1'
#
loop_
_entity.id
_entity.type
_entity.pdbx_description
1 polymer ?
#
loop_
_entity_poly.entity_id
_entity_poly.type
_entity_poly.pdbx_seq_one_letter_code
_entity_poly.pdbx_strand_id
1 'polypeptide(L)'
;MFVDDSGLWERYFFDDDEMQVRRDDERIKVLSTGLPDPECKHPSDHLPIGVVFNWIHSNECQESCVLDDEECSEEVKGLKVIDGEGQDMTVQSRGELDECPIFETPQEELSFLLSRCPFDSRKQRDDAIFVLSSVDPPVEHKVKPTPDQMRQLEERRAAKARVLEDSSLRVRPWLKRMWKASKLAGKVEMAKVKAKAGNEA
;
A
#
# COMPACT_ATOMS: atom_id res chain seq x y z
N MET A 1 39.07 2.88 0.86
CA MET A 1 39.33 4.27 1.23
C MET A 1 37.98 4.97 1.21
N PHE A 2 37.41 5.23 2.37
CA PHE A 2 36.20 6.04 2.49
C PHE A 2 36.62 7.50 2.54
N VAL A 3 36.03 8.32 1.68
CA VAL A 3 36.27 9.76 1.63
C VAL A 3 35.40 10.40 2.71
N ASP A 4 36.00 11.20 3.60
CA ASP A 4 35.30 11.98 4.61
C ASP A 4 34.37 13.00 3.92
N ASP A 5 33.05 12.78 4.04
CA ASP A 5 32.00 13.65 3.48
C ASP A 5 31.63 14.84 4.39
N SER A 6 32.41 15.10 5.44
CA SER A 6 32.11 16.13 6.44
C SER A 6 32.24 17.58 5.94
N GLY A 7 32.61 17.80 4.67
CA GLY A 7 32.79 19.14 4.07
C GLY A 7 31.86 19.47 2.91
N LEU A 8 30.91 18.60 2.54
CA LEU A 8 30.18 18.72 1.27
C LEU A 8 29.02 19.73 1.25
N TRP A 9 28.70 20.35 2.39
CA TRP A 9 27.57 21.29 2.52
C TRP A 9 27.94 22.78 2.48
N GLU A 10 29.22 23.14 2.42
CA GLU A 10 29.66 24.55 2.35
C GLU A 10 29.42 25.22 0.97
N ARG A 11 28.81 24.52 0.00
CA ARG A 11 28.66 25.02 -1.38
C ARG A 11 27.38 25.80 -1.69
N TYR A 12 26.56 26.12 -0.70
CA TYR A 12 25.37 26.97 -0.89
C TYR A 12 25.66 28.50 -0.98
N PHE A 13 26.91 28.89 -1.25
CA PHE A 13 27.34 30.31 -1.30
C PHE A 13 28.03 30.70 -2.62
N PHE A 14 27.59 30.16 -3.75
CA PHE A 14 27.94 30.78 -5.04
C PHE A 14 26.75 31.59 -5.53
N ASP A 15 27.02 32.84 -5.90
CA ASP A 15 26.07 33.70 -6.60
C ASP A 15 25.66 33.00 -7.91
N ASP A 16 24.38 33.04 -8.27
CA ASP A 16 23.85 32.36 -9.46
C ASP A 16 24.57 32.83 -10.73
N ASP A 17 25.01 34.09 -10.74
CA ASP A 17 25.80 34.69 -11.82
C ASP A 17 27.19 34.05 -11.94
N GLU A 18 27.88 33.78 -10.83
CA GLU A 18 29.19 33.11 -10.83
C GLU A 18 29.08 31.66 -11.31
N MET A 19 28.00 30.97 -10.91
CA MET A 19 27.73 29.61 -11.36
C MET A 19 27.44 29.56 -12.86
N GLN A 20 26.75 30.57 -13.40
CA GLN A 20 26.45 30.64 -14.83
C GLN A 20 27.72 30.86 -15.66
N VAL A 21 28.62 31.76 -15.23
CA VAL A 21 29.91 31.99 -15.90
C VAL A 21 30.75 30.71 -15.96
N ARG A 22 30.83 29.96 -14.86
CA ARG A 22 31.55 28.68 -14.84
C ARG A 22 30.95 27.65 -15.80
N ARG A 23 29.62 27.55 -15.87
CA ARG A 23 28.94 26.65 -16.81
C ARG A 23 29.26 27.01 -18.27
N ASP A 24 29.31 28.31 -18.58
CA ASP A 24 29.61 28.77 -19.94
C ASP A 24 31.09 28.53 -20.30
N ASP A 25 32.03 28.73 -19.37
CA ASP A 25 33.45 28.42 -19.55
C ASP A 25 33.68 26.92 -19.79
N GLU A 26 33.04 26.05 -19.00
CA GLU A 26 33.10 24.60 -19.19
C GLU A 26 32.51 24.19 -20.54
N ARG A 27 31.39 24.80 -20.94
CA ARG A 27 30.77 24.54 -22.24
C ARG A 27 31.70 24.90 -23.40
N ILE A 28 32.39 26.05 -23.33
CA ILE A 28 33.37 26.45 -24.35
C ILE A 28 34.55 25.46 -24.38
N LYS A 29 35.02 25.02 -23.21
CA LYS A 29 36.12 24.04 -23.11
C LYS A 29 35.74 22.71 -23.76
N VAL A 30 34.54 22.20 -23.51
CA VAL A 30 34.01 20.97 -24.13
C VAL A 30 33.88 21.14 -25.65
N LEU A 31 33.32 22.27 -26.11
CA LEU A 31 33.20 22.54 -27.55
C LEU A 31 34.56 22.61 -28.25
N SER A 32 35.60 23.09 -27.57
CA SER A 32 36.95 23.23 -28.13
C SER A 32 37.76 21.93 -28.13
N THR A 33 37.59 21.07 -27.11
CA THR A 33 38.41 19.86 -26.92
C THR A 33 37.67 18.57 -27.27
N GLY A 34 36.35 18.62 -27.39
CA GLY A 34 35.48 17.47 -27.61
C GLY A 34 35.32 16.56 -26.40
N LEU A 35 35.89 16.91 -25.24
CA LEU A 35 35.86 16.10 -24.03
C LEU A 35 35.56 16.97 -22.79
N PRO A 36 34.81 16.46 -21.81
CA PRO A 36 34.69 17.09 -20.50
C PRO A 36 36.06 17.11 -19.79
N ASP A 37 36.26 18.11 -18.95
CA ASP A 37 37.47 18.22 -18.13
C ASP A 37 37.60 17.00 -17.21
N PRO A 38 38.71 16.24 -17.24
CA PRO A 38 38.90 15.09 -16.35
C PRO A 38 38.94 15.46 -14.86
N GLU A 39 39.19 16.73 -14.53
CA GLU A 39 39.11 17.24 -13.15
C GLU A 39 37.69 17.75 -12.79
N CYS A 40 36.76 17.78 -13.74
CA CYS A 40 35.38 18.13 -13.46
C CYS A 40 34.74 17.05 -12.59
N LYS A 41 34.39 17.43 -11.36
CA LYS A 41 33.69 16.57 -10.39
C LYS A 41 32.31 16.11 -10.91
N HIS A 42 31.76 16.77 -11.93
CA HIS A 42 30.45 16.52 -12.48
C HIS A 42 30.53 16.37 -14.01
N PRO A 43 30.90 15.19 -14.52
CA PRO A 43 31.08 14.96 -15.96
C PRO A 43 29.78 15.05 -16.77
N SER A 44 28.64 15.28 -16.11
CA SER A 44 27.33 15.47 -16.72
C SER A 44 26.56 16.56 -15.96
N ASP A 45 25.76 17.31 -16.71
CA ASP A 45 24.73 18.23 -16.25
C ASP A 45 23.54 17.51 -15.58
N HIS A 46 23.47 16.18 -15.68
CA HIS A 46 22.52 15.33 -15.00
C HIS A 46 23.17 14.58 -13.83
N LEU A 47 22.50 14.58 -12.68
CA LEU A 47 22.89 13.77 -11.54
C LEU A 47 22.47 12.30 -11.74
N PRO A 48 23.27 11.32 -11.28
CA PRO A 48 22.87 9.91 -11.34
C PRO A 48 21.63 9.69 -10.46
N ILE A 49 20.63 8.99 -11.01
CA ILE A 49 19.45 8.57 -10.28
C ILE A 49 19.63 7.09 -9.93
N GLY A 50 19.76 6.80 -8.63
CA GLY A 50 19.81 5.44 -8.10
C GLY A 50 18.53 5.14 -7.32
N VAL A 51 18.02 3.92 -7.46
CA VAL A 51 16.92 3.41 -6.62
C VAL A 51 17.24 1.99 -6.18
N VAL A 52 16.97 1.68 -4.91
CA VAL A 52 17.14 0.34 -4.36
C VAL A 52 15.75 -0.28 -4.18
N PHE A 53 15.59 -1.49 -4.70
CA PHE A 53 14.38 -2.26 -4.57
C PHE A 53 14.60 -3.44 -3.63
N ASN A 54 13.61 -3.68 -2.76
CA ASN A 54 13.53 -4.91 -2.01
C ASN A 54 12.45 -5.82 -2.62
N TRP A 55 12.87 -7.03 -2.99
CA TRP A 55 12.01 -8.05 -3.59
C TRP A 55 11.43 -8.92 -2.49
N ILE A 56 10.10 -8.97 -2.38
CA ILE A 56 9.45 -9.83 -1.39
C ILE A 56 9.13 -11.17 -2.05
N HIS A 57 9.85 -12.21 -1.62
CA HIS A 57 9.60 -13.59 -2.01
C HIS A 57 8.62 -14.27 -1.03
N SER A 58 7.88 -15.25 -1.54
CA SER A 58 6.80 -15.98 -0.85
C SER A 58 7.21 -16.63 0.48
N ASN A 59 8.50 -16.92 0.65
CA ASN A 59 9.02 -17.69 1.79
C ASN A 59 9.24 -16.86 3.07
N GLU A 60 9.07 -15.53 3.03
CA GLU A 60 9.17 -14.68 4.23
C GLU A 60 7.83 -14.43 4.93
N CYS A 61 6.78 -15.17 4.58
CA CYS A 61 5.61 -15.32 5.45
C CYS A 61 5.93 -16.29 6.61
N GLN A 62 6.83 -15.91 7.52
CA GLN A 62 6.86 -16.50 8.86
C GLN A 62 5.59 -16.08 9.61
N GLU A 63 4.54 -16.89 9.47
CA GLU A 63 3.94 -17.67 10.55
C GLU A 63 2.67 -18.38 10.02
N SER A 64 2.67 -19.71 10.17
CA SER A 64 1.58 -20.66 9.90
C SER A 64 1.28 -21.03 8.44
N CYS A 65 2.21 -21.70 7.77
CA CYS A 65 1.88 -22.63 6.69
C CYS A 65 2.61 -23.96 6.98
N VAL A 66 1.94 -24.84 7.73
CA VAL A 66 2.30 -26.25 7.83
C VAL A 66 1.30 -26.98 6.92
N LEU A 67 1.82 -27.84 6.05
CA LEU A 67 1.14 -28.73 5.10
C LEU A 67 0.81 -28.09 3.74
N ASP A 68 1.71 -28.22 2.76
CA ASP A 68 1.61 -29.24 1.71
C ASP A 68 2.78 -29.08 0.70
N ASP A 69 3.37 -30.20 0.31
CA ASP A 69 4.49 -30.34 -0.64
C ASP A 69 4.05 -30.07 -2.10
N GLU A 70 3.76 -28.82 -2.44
CA GLU A 70 3.68 -28.39 -3.86
C GLU A 70 4.87 -27.49 -4.22
N GLU A 71 5.44 -27.77 -5.40
CA GLU A 71 6.54 -27.02 -6.03
C GLU A 71 6.47 -25.51 -5.76
N CYS A 72 7.45 -25.02 -4.99
CA CYS A 72 7.62 -23.61 -4.70
C CYS A 72 8.05 -22.88 -5.98
N SER A 73 7.10 -22.46 -6.81
CA SER A 73 7.36 -21.41 -7.78
C SER A 73 7.68 -20.12 -7.00
N GLU A 74 8.88 -19.58 -7.18
CA GLU A 74 9.32 -18.32 -6.60
C GLU A 74 8.57 -17.14 -7.26
N GLU A 75 7.28 -17.02 -6.99
CA GLU A 75 6.48 -15.90 -7.48
C GLU A 75 6.78 -14.63 -6.67
N VAL A 76 7.32 -13.61 -7.35
CA VAL A 76 7.50 -12.28 -6.77
C VAL A 76 6.14 -11.66 -6.48
N LYS A 77 5.83 -11.45 -5.20
CA LYS A 77 4.51 -10.94 -4.76
C LYS A 77 4.44 -9.41 -4.76
N GLY A 78 5.58 -8.73 -4.70
CA GLY A 78 5.61 -7.27 -4.68
C GLY A 78 7.01 -6.67 -4.68
N LEU A 79 7.05 -5.41 -5.09
CA LEU A 79 8.25 -4.58 -5.16
C LEU A 79 8.10 -3.44 -4.15
N LYS A 80 9.11 -3.26 -3.29
CA LYS A 80 9.17 -2.12 -2.36
C LYS A 80 10.35 -1.23 -2.70
N VAL A 81 10.14 0.08 -2.61
CA VAL A 81 11.22 1.06 -2.69
C VAL A 81 11.74 1.27 -1.27
N ILE A 82 13.03 1.07 -1.06
CA ILE A 82 13.68 1.27 0.24
C ILE A 82 14.67 2.43 0.18
N ASP A 83 14.82 3.16 1.28
CA ASP A 83 15.87 4.17 1.41
C ASP A 83 17.24 3.57 1.75
N GLY A 84 18.26 4.43 1.91
CA GLY A 84 19.62 4.02 2.26
C GLY A 84 19.77 3.38 3.65
N GLU A 85 18.75 3.49 4.50
CA GLU A 85 18.68 2.85 5.82
C GLU A 85 17.83 1.56 5.79
N GLY A 86 17.27 1.20 4.63
CA GLY A 86 16.41 0.03 4.44
C GLY A 86 14.94 0.25 4.82
N GLN A 87 14.51 1.50 5.06
CA GLN A 87 13.12 1.82 5.40
C GLN A 87 12.24 1.90 4.13
N ASP A 88 11.00 1.43 4.24
CA ASP A 88 10.02 1.36 3.15
C ASP A 88 9.49 2.77 2.79
N MET A 89 9.98 3.34 1.70
CA MET A 89 9.64 4.67 1.19
C MET A 89 8.26 4.71 0.50
N THR A 90 7.69 3.56 0.18
CA THR A 90 6.39 3.44 -0.51
C THR A 90 5.22 3.93 0.35
N VAL A 91 5.45 4.22 1.63
CA VAL A 91 4.47 4.79 2.56
C VAL A 91 4.20 6.27 2.28
N GLN A 92 5.19 7.03 1.77
CA GLN A 92 5.07 8.49 1.58
C GLN A 92 4.41 8.90 0.25
N SER A 93 4.33 8.01 -0.74
CA SER A 93 3.77 8.30 -2.07
C SER A 93 2.30 7.90 -2.24
N ARG A 94 1.56 7.68 -1.14
CA ARG A 94 0.10 7.56 -1.16
C ARG A 94 -0.57 8.94 -1.29
N GLY A 95 -0.39 9.55 -2.46
CA GLY A 95 -1.20 10.70 -2.86
C GLY A 95 -2.70 10.42 -2.69
N GLU A 96 -3.39 11.38 -2.07
CA GLU A 96 -4.85 11.56 -1.94
C GLU A 96 -5.66 10.66 -0.98
N LEU A 97 -5.05 9.75 -0.22
CA LEU A 97 -5.74 9.06 0.89
C LEU A 97 -5.30 9.53 2.29
N ASP A 98 -4.48 10.57 2.35
CA ASP A 98 -3.67 10.94 3.52
C ASP A 98 -4.35 11.85 4.55
N GLU A 99 -5.66 12.06 4.43
CA GLU A 99 -6.50 12.56 5.52
C GLU A 99 -7.56 11.53 5.90
N CYS A 100 -7.18 10.25 5.98
CA CYS A 100 -8.05 9.30 6.66
C CYS A 100 -8.02 9.61 8.16
N PRO A 101 -9.15 10.01 8.77
CA PRO A 101 -9.22 10.20 10.21
C PRO A 101 -8.73 8.93 10.92
N ILE A 102 -8.04 9.10 12.04
CA ILE A 102 -7.80 7.96 12.94
C ILE A 102 -9.17 7.63 13.55
N PHE A 103 -9.65 6.41 13.30
CA PHE A 103 -10.92 5.93 13.83
C PHE A 103 -10.68 5.14 15.12
N GLU A 104 -11.48 5.39 16.15
CA GLU A 104 -11.41 4.62 17.40
C GLU A 104 -12.01 3.24 17.22
N THR A 105 -13.02 3.11 16.35
CA THR A 105 -13.69 1.83 16.08
C THR A 105 -13.68 1.45 14.59
N PRO A 106 -13.54 0.14 14.25
CA PRO A 106 -13.69 -0.34 12.87
C PRO A 106 -15.07 -0.04 12.27
N GLN A 107 -16.11 0.12 13.10
CA GLN A 107 -17.46 0.48 12.69
C GLN A 107 -17.54 1.94 12.20
N GLU A 108 -16.87 2.88 12.89
CA GLU A 108 -16.76 4.27 12.44
C GLU A 108 -16.02 4.35 11.10
N GLU A 109 -14.89 3.65 10.97
CA GLU A 109 -14.14 3.57 9.71
C GLU A 109 -15.03 3.05 8.58
N LEU A 110 -15.79 1.98 8.82
CA LEU A 110 -16.68 1.42 7.81
C LEU A 110 -17.77 2.42 7.39
N SER A 111 -18.36 3.14 8.35
CA SER A 111 -19.39 4.14 8.08
C SER A 111 -18.86 5.32 7.26
N PHE A 112 -17.65 5.80 7.59
CA PHE A 112 -16.95 6.82 6.84
C PHE A 112 -16.68 6.37 5.41
N LEU A 113 -16.11 5.17 5.24
CA LEU A 113 -15.80 4.63 3.91
C LEU A 113 -17.07 4.46 3.06
N LEU A 114 -18.19 3.99 3.63
CA LEU A 114 -19.49 3.90 2.94
C LEU A 114 -20.03 5.28 2.50
N SER A 115 -19.75 6.33 3.27
CA SER A 115 -20.22 7.69 2.96
C SER A 115 -19.35 8.42 1.93
N ARG A 116 -18.04 8.15 1.92
CA ARG A 116 -17.05 8.88 1.11
C ARG A 116 -16.55 8.12 -0.11
N CYS A 117 -16.75 6.80 -0.19
CA CYS A 117 -16.32 6.00 -1.32
C CYS A 117 -16.93 6.54 -2.63
N PRO A 118 -16.11 6.87 -3.64
CA PRO A 118 -16.59 7.40 -4.91
C PRO A 118 -17.08 6.27 -5.82
N PHE A 119 -18.15 5.58 -5.44
CA PHE A 119 -18.70 4.46 -6.21
C PHE A 119 -18.94 4.83 -7.67
N ASP A 120 -18.56 3.95 -8.60
CA ASP A 120 -18.71 4.14 -10.04
C ASP A 120 -20.21 4.12 -10.44
N SER A 121 -21.05 3.45 -9.65
CA SER A 121 -22.50 3.42 -9.86
C SER A 121 -23.28 3.17 -8.58
N ARG A 122 -24.58 3.50 -8.59
CA ARG A 122 -25.49 3.17 -7.49
C ARG A 122 -25.60 1.66 -7.27
N LYS A 123 -25.63 0.88 -8.36
CA LYS A 123 -25.66 -0.59 -8.30
C LYS A 123 -24.43 -1.15 -7.57
N GLN A 124 -23.24 -0.64 -7.87
CA GLN A 124 -22.00 -1.02 -7.19
C GLN A 124 -22.06 -0.73 -5.68
N ARG A 125 -22.65 0.40 -5.28
CA ARG A 125 -22.88 0.72 -3.87
C ARG A 125 -23.82 -0.27 -3.20
N ASP A 126 -24.94 -0.59 -3.84
CA ASP A 126 -25.93 -1.52 -3.30
C ASP A 126 -25.34 -2.94 -3.18
N ASP A 127 -24.58 -3.39 -4.18
CA ASP A 127 -23.87 -4.67 -4.15
C ASP A 127 -22.78 -4.70 -3.05
N ALA A 128 -22.06 -3.59 -2.85
CA ALA A 128 -21.09 -3.48 -1.76
C ALA A 128 -21.77 -3.56 -0.38
N ILE A 129 -22.92 -2.90 -0.21
CA ILE A 129 -23.72 -2.98 1.02
C ILE A 129 -24.25 -4.41 1.23
N PHE A 130 -24.71 -5.08 0.18
CA PHE A 130 -25.13 -6.48 0.24
C PHE A 130 -24.00 -7.39 0.72
N VAL A 131 -22.78 -7.23 0.19
CA VAL A 131 -21.60 -7.99 0.62
C VAL A 131 -21.25 -7.73 2.09
N LEU A 132 -21.45 -6.51 2.57
CA LEU A 132 -21.17 -6.09 3.95
C LEU A 132 -22.27 -6.50 4.94
N SER A 133 -23.45 -6.86 4.46
CA SER A 133 -24.58 -7.28 5.29
C SER A 133 -24.36 -8.64 5.93
N SER A 134 -24.96 -8.84 7.11
CA SER A 134 -24.94 -10.15 7.79
C SER A 134 -25.78 -11.18 7.04
N VAL A 135 -25.42 -12.46 7.19
CA VAL A 135 -26.23 -13.60 6.72
C VAL A 135 -27.50 -13.68 7.56
N ASP A 136 -28.63 -14.03 6.94
CA ASP A 136 -29.93 -14.16 7.61
C ASP A 136 -30.46 -15.61 7.48
N PRO A 137 -30.65 -16.36 8.58
CA PRO A 137 -30.34 -15.99 9.96
C PRO A 137 -28.83 -15.91 10.22
N PRO A 138 -28.40 -15.17 11.26
CA PRO A 138 -27.00 -15.07 11.64
C PRO A 138 -26.36 -16.45 11.88
N VAL A 139 -25.09 -16.61 11.51
CA VAL A 139 -24.35 -17.85 11.76
C VAL A 139 -23.98 -17.93 13.24
N GLU A 140 -24.48 -18.94 13.92
CA GLU A 140 -24.15 -19.19 15.32
C GLU A 140 -22.69 -19.65 15.50
N HIS A 141 -22.05 -19.19 16.57
CA HIS A 141 -20.67 -19.51 16.86
C HIS A 141 -20.54 -20.98 17.31
N LYS A 142 -19.67 -21.77 16.64
CA LYS A 142 -19.45 -23.22 16.81
C LYS A 142 -20.54 -24.14 16.22
N VAL A 143 -21.54 -23.61 15.51
CA VAL A 143 -22.52 -24.43 14.79
C VAL A 143 -22.16 -24.47 13.31
N LYS A 144 -22.29 -25.65 12.69
CA LYS A 144 -22.09 -25.78 11.25
C LYS A 144 -23.18 -24.97 10.54
N PRO A 145 -22.83 -24.05 9.61
CA PRO A 145 -23.83 -23.27 8.89
C PRO A 145 -24.83 -24.16 8.16
N THR A 146 -26.08 -23.74 8.10
CA THR A 146 -27.11 -24.43 7.32
C THR A 146 -26.81 -24.34 5.82
N PRO A 147 -27.36 -25.25 4.99
CA PRO A 147 -27.18 -25.18 3.54
C PRO A 147 -27.59 -23.82 2.93
N ASP A 148 -28.66 -23.20 3.45
CA ASP A 148 -29.08 -21.87 3.01
C ASP A 148 -28.10 -20.77 3.42
N GLN A 149 -27.51 -20.84 4.63
CA GLN A 149 -26.46 -19.92 5.06
C GLN A 149 -25.19 -20.07 4.21
N MET A 150 -24.84 -21.31 3.83
CA MET A 150 -23.72 -21.56 2.91
C MET A 150 -23.96 -20.96 1.53
N ARG A 151 -25.15 -21.17 0.95
CA ARG A 151 -25.53 -20.56 -0.34
C ARG A 151 -25.42 -19.03 -0.29
N GLN A 152 -25.92 -18.44 0.79
CA GLN A 152 -25.84 -17.00 1.04
C GLN A 152 -24.40 -16.46 1.18
N LEU A 153 -23.49 -17.25 1.77
CA LEU A 153 -22.07 -16.90 1.86
C LEU A 153 -21.40 -17.00 0.49
N GLU A 154 -21.74 -18.00 -0.31
CA GLU A 154 -21.25 -18.16 -1.69
C GLU A 154 -21.73 -17.03 -2.60
N GLU A 155 -23.01 -16.68 -2.54
CA GLU A 155 -23.60 -15.54 -3.26
C GLU A 155 -22.87 -14.23 -2.92
N ARG A 156 -22.57 -14.00 -1.63
CA ARG A 156 -21.80 -12.82 -1.20
C ARG A 156 -20.35 -12.87 -1.67
N ARG A 157 -19.68 -14.04 -1.66
CA ARG A 157 -18.32 -14.18 -2.21
C ARG A 157 -18.29 -13.89 -3.71
N ALA A 158 -19.27 -14.41 -4.46
CA ALA A 158 -19.41 -14.14 -5.88
C ALA A 158 -19.70 -12.66 -6.15
N ALA A 159 -20.63 -12.05 -5.39
CA ALA A 159 -20.92 -10.63 -5.49
C ALA A 159 -19.70 -9.76 -5.17
N LYS A 160 -18.93 -10.12 -4.15
CA LYS A 160 -17.67 -9.45 -3.80
C LYS A 160 -16.67 -9.48 -4.96
N ALA A 161 -16.50 -10.63 -5.61
CA ALA A 161 -15.60 -10.76 -6.76
C ALA A 161 -16.05 -9.88 -7.93
N ARG A 162 -17.34 -9.96 -8.29
CA ARG A 162 -17.94 -9.13 -9.35
C ARG A 162 -17.78 -7.64 -9.08
N VAL A 163 -18.08 -7.20 -7.85
CA VAL A 163 -17.95 -5.80 -7.47
C VAL A 163 -16.51 -5.33 -7.64
N LEU A 164 -15.49 -6.10 -7.26
CA LEU A 164 -14.09 -5.71 -7.51
C LEU A 164 -13.74 -5.64 -8.99
N GLU A 165 -14.21 -6.62 -9.76
CA GLU A 165 -13.92 -6.75 -11.19
C GLU A 165 -14.47 -5.55 -11.97
N ASP A 166 -15.75 -5.25 -11.74
CA ASP A 166 -16.49 -4.16 -12.40
C ASP A 166 -16.07 -2.76 -11.89
N SER A 167 -15.34 -2.68 -10.77
CA SER A 167 -14.90 -1.41 -10.20
C SER A 167 -13.71 -0.82 -10.92
N SER A 168 -13.70 0.51 -11.03
CA SER A 168 -12.55 1.28 -11.49
C SER A 168 -11.36 1.13 -10.55
N LEU A 169 -10.15 1.35 -11.09
CA LEU A 169 -8.91 1.29 -10.32
C LEU A 169 -8.91 2.27 -9.13
N ARG A 170 -9.67 3.36 -9.23
CA ARG A 170 -9.83 4.36 -8.16
C ARG A 170 -10.68 3.85 -6.99
N VAL A 171 -11.70 3.03 -7.26
CA VAL A 171 -12.66 2.54 -6.25
C VAL A 171 -12.18 1.26 -5.57
N ARG A 172 -11.43 0.41 -6.26
CA ARG A 172 -10.92 -0.87 -5.72
C ARG A 172 -10.20 -0.74 -4.36
N PRO A 173 -9.33 0.26 -4.11
CA PRO A 173 -8.70 0.45 -2.80
C PRO A 173 -9.71 0.71 -1.67
N TRP A 174 -10.75 1.49 -1.94
CA TRP A 174 -11.82 1.79 -0.99
C TRP A 174 -12.59 0.53 -0.61
N LEU A 175 -13.02 -0.25 -1.60
CA LEU A 175 -13.74 -1.51 -1.36
C LEU A 175 -12.92 -2.51 -0.55
N LYS A 176 -11.63 -2.66 -0.88
CA LYS A 176 -10.73 -3.54 -0.10
C LYS A 176 -10.62 -3.09 1.36
N ARG A 177 -10.54 -1.78 1.60
CA ARG A 177 -10.48 -1.21 2.95
C ARG A 177 -11.79 -1.41 3.71
N MET A 178 -12.94 -1.21 3.07
CA MET A 178 -14.26 -1.47 3.65
C MET A 178 -14.40 -2.92 4.13
N TRP A 179 -13.98 -3.89 3.31
CA TRP A 179 -14.05 -5.30 3.69
C TRP A 179 -13.08 -5.66 4.81
N LYS A 180 -11.92 -5.02 4.86
CA LYS A 180 -10.99 -5.17 5.98
C LYS A 180 -11.61 -4.63 7.27
N ALA A 181 -12.16 -3.43 7.24
CA ALA A 181 -12.84 -2.80 8.38
C ALA A 181 -14.03 -3.64 8.86
N SER A 182 -14.86 -4.13 7.95
CA SER A 182 -15.99 -5.03 8.26
C SER A 182 -15.54 -6.34 8.91
N LYS A 183 -14.47 -6.97 8.41
CA LYS A 183 -13.92 -8.19 9.03
C LYS A 183 -13.40 -7.92 10.45
N LEU A 184 -12.78 -6.76 10.68
CA LEU A 184 -12.31 -6.36 12.01
C LEU A 184 -13.49 -6.05 12.95
N ALA A 185 -14.51 -5.34 12.48
CA ALA A 185 -15.74 -5.08 13.22
C ALA A 185 -16.40 -6.40 13.68
N GLY A 186 -16.49 -7.39 12.79
CA GLY A 186 -17.02 -8.72 13.13
C GLY A 186 -16.20 -9.44 14.20
N LYS A 187 -14.86 -9.34 14.18
CA LYS A 187 -14.01 -9.91 15.23
C LYS A 187 -14.22 -9.26 16.58
N VAL A 188 -14.36 -7.92 16.61
CA VAL A 188 -14.62 -7.16 17.84
C VAL A 188 -15.96 -7.54 18.44
N GLU A 189 -17.01 -7.67 17.63
CA GLU A 189 -18.33 -8.10 18.10
C GLU A 189 -18.30 -9.54 18.65
N MET A 190 -17.62 -10.47 17.97
CA MET A 190 -17.45 -11.83 18.49
C MET A 190 -16.68 -11.87 19.82
N ALA A 191 -15.65 -11.03 19.99
CA ALA A 191 -14.91 -10.93 21.24
C ALA A 191 -15.79 -10.39 22.39
N LYS A 192 -16.65 -9.40 22.12
CA LYS A 192 -17.62 -8.88 23.10
C LYS A 192 -18.64 -9.95 23.52
N VAL A 193 -19.17 -10.72 22.56
CA VAL A 193 -20.11 -11.83 22.84
C VAL A 193 -19.44 -12.89 23.71
N LYS A 194 -18.20 -13.27 23.41
CA LYS A 194 -17.42 -14.22 24.21
C LYS A 194 -17.15 -13.70 25.64
N ALA A 195 -16.84 -12.41 25.78
CA ALA A 195 -16.60 -11.80 27.09
C ALA A 195 -17.86 -11.77 27.96
N LYS A 196 -19.03 -11.49 27.37
CA LYS A 196 -20.32 -11.54 28.08
C LYS A 196 -20.68 -12.96 28.54
N ALA A 197 -20.53 -13.94 27.66
CA ALA A 197 -20.81 -15.35 27.99
C ALA A 197 -19.88 -15.93 29.06
N GLY A 198 -18.67 -15.40 29.23
CA GLY A 198 -17.73 -15.80 30.29
C GLY A 198 -17.95 -15.12 31.64
N ASN A 199 -18.74 -14.04 31.70
CA ASN A 199 -19.05 -13.30 32.93
C ASN A 199 -20.37 -13.75 33.58
N GLU A 200 -21.12 -14.63 32.90
CA GLU A 200 -22.38 -15.24 33.37
C GLU A 200 -22.22 -16.72 33.77
N ALA A 201 -20.98 -17.23 33.79
CA ALA A 201 -20.62 -18.58 34.23
C ALA A 201 -19.78 -18.53 35.52
#